data_AF-A0A956IAF8-F1
#
_entry.id   AF-A0A956IAF8-F1
#
_cell.length_a   1.000
_cell.length_b   1.000
_cell.length_c   1.000
_cell.angle_alpha   90.00
_cell.angle_beta   90.00
_cell.angle_gamma   90.00
#
_symmetry.space_group_name_H-M   'P 1'
#
loop_
_entity.id
_entity.type
_entity.pdbx_description
1 polymer ?
#
loop_
_entity_poly.entity_id
_entity_poly.type
_entity_poly.pdbx_seq_one_letter_code
_entity_poly.pdbx_strand_id
1 'polypeptide(L)'
;MATRTLIALVLLISFAPRARAEILRPTKSESLERVVARAREGDVVEVPPGTWRANLRIERTITLRGAGGVIDGGGEGQVISVIAPHVVIRDVEVRGSGADLGAFHACVWTAPTAEHVTVRNLRLRDCAFGIYVQESDFAQIVGNDVEGRALVREADRGNGIHFHDASHVVIRDNAVRGSRDGLFIGATDDSLIEGNRIERTRYGVHYMWSHRNRLRNNAVHDSLAGYALMQSHELEVVANVATGNRRAGMLLRDGQDCLIRDNLLLDNGQG
;
A
#
# COMPACT_ATOMS: atom_id res chain seq x y z
N MET A 1 -12.32 -55.90 -49.14
CA MET A 1 -13.11 -54.73 -48.67
C MET A 1 -12.81 -54.55 -47.19
N ALA A 2 -12.12 -53.48 -46.82
CA ALA A 2 -11.62 -53.24 -45.47
C ALA A 2 -12.67 -52.50 -44.62
N THR A 3 -13.10 -53.11 -43.52
CA THR A 3 -13.98 -52.52 -42.51
C THR A 3 -13.18 -51.54 -41.66
N ARG A 4 -13.47 -50.24 -41.79
CA ARG A 4 -12.91 -49.18 -40.94
C ARG A 4 -13.69 -49.10 -39.63
N THR A 5 -13.07 -49.51 -38.54
CA THR A 5 -13.59 -49.32 -37.17
C THR A 5 -13.43 -47.85 -36.78
N LEU A 6 -14.53 -47.13 -36.64
CA LEU A 6 -14.55 -45.75 -36.16
C LEU A 6 -14.43 -45.77 -34.63
N ILE A 7 -13.30 -45.31 -34.09
CA ILE A 7 -13.14 -45.09 -32.65
C ILE A 7 -13.80 -43.74 -32.31
N ALA A 8 -14.94 -43.79 -31.64
CA ALA A 8 -15.61 -42.60 -31.13
C ALA A 8 -14.87 -42.11 -29.88
N LEU A 9 -14.18 -40.97 -29.99
CA LEU A 9 -13.55 -40.27 -28.87
C LEU A 9 -14.65 -39.59 -28.04
N VAL A 10 -15.03 -40.20 -26.92
CA VAL A 10 -15.95 -39.58 -25.95
C VAL A 10 -15.16 -38.51 -25.19
N LEU A 11 -15.38 -37.24 -25.54
CA LEU A 11 -14.92 -36.11 -24.72
C LEU A 11 -15.71 -36.10 -23.40
N LEU A 12 -15.08 -36.59 -22.33
CA LEU A 12 -15.53 -36.35 -20.96
C LEU A 12 -15.35 -34.86 -20.66
N ILE A 13 -16.43 -34.09 -20.84
CA ILE A 13 -16.53 -32.73 -20.31
C ILE A 13 -16.55 -32.86 -18.78
N SER A 14 -15.39 -32.71 -18.16
CA SER A 14 -15.30 -32.62 -16.71
C SER A 14 -15.99 -31.32 -16.26
N PHE A 15 -17.22 -31.46 -15.77
CA PHE A 15 -17.85 -30.44 -14.95
C PHE A 15 -17.09 -30.35 -13.62
N ALA A 16 -15.91 -29.73 -13.64
CA ALA A 16 -15.29 -29.27 -12.41
C ALA A 16 -16.25 -28.23 -11.81
N PRO A 17 -16.79 -28.45 -10.60
CA PRO A 17 -17.63 -27.45 -9.97
C PRO A 17 -16.79 -26.17 -9.86
N ARG A 18 -17.27 -25.07 -10.47
CA ARG A 18 -16.70 -23.75 -10.23
C ARG A 18 -16.78 -23.54 -8.72
N ALA A 19 -15.64 -23.58 -8.04
CA ALA A 19 -15.56 -23.25 -6.63
C ALA A 19 -16.15 -21.85 -6.47
N ARG A 20 -17.28 -21.76 -5.75
CA ARG A 20 -17.86 -20.48 -5.40
C ARG A 20 -16.97 -19.87 -4.33
N ALA A 21 -16.61 -18.60 -4.50
CA ALA A 21 -15.99 -17.80 -3.45
C ALA A 21 -16.80 -17.94 -2.16
N GLU A 22 -16.15 -18.42 -1.10
CA GLU A 22 -16.75 -18.57 0.22
C GLU A 22 -16.39 -17.36 1.09
N ILE A 23 -17.29 -17.01 2.03
CA ILE A 23 -16.97 -16.06 3.09
C ILE A 23 -16.54 -16.85 4.32
N LEU A 24 -15.24 -16.80 4.61
CA LEU A 24 -14.61 -17.46 5.74
C LEU A 24 -14.58 -16.53 6.95
N ARG A 25 -15.02 -17.04 8.09
CA ARG A 25 -14.98 -16.35 9.38
C ARG A 25 -14.24 -17.24 10.39
N PRO A 26 -13.31 -16.70 11.20
CA PRO A 26 -12.72 -17.46 12.28
C PRO A 26 -13.80 -17.90 13.28
N THR A 27 -13.72 -19.16 13.70
CA THR A 27 -14.50 -19.64 14.86
C THR A 27 -13.83 -19.17 16.14
N LYS A 28 -14.51 -19.27 17.30
CA LYS A 28 -13.97 -18.80 18.59
C LYS A 28 -12.61 -19.42 18.98
N SER A 29 -12.28 -20.60 18.45
CA SER A 29 -11.05 -21.34 18.74
C SER A 29 -10.06 -21.36 17.56
N GLU A 30 -10.39 -20.74 16.43
CA GLU A 30 -9.54 -20.72 15.24
C GLU A 30 -8.77 -19.40 15.15
N SER A 31 -7.46 -19.47 14.91
CA SER A 31 -6.65 -18.28 14.69
C SER A 31 -6.90 -17.70 13.29
N LEU A 32 -6.68 -16.39 13.12
CA LEU A 32 -6.89 -15.74 11.83
C LEU A 32 -5.91 -16.26 10.76
N GLU A 33 -4.68 -16.60 11.14
CA GLU A 33 -3.69 -17.23 10.27
C GLU A 33 -4.20 -18.54 9.68
N ARG A 34 -4.85 -19.39 10.50
CA ARG A 34 -5.39 -20.66 10.02
C ARG A 34 -6.51 -20.46 9.00
N VAL A 35 -7.36 -19.46 9.21
CA VAL A 35 -8.43 -19.12 8.25
C VAL A 35 -7.83 -18.66 6.92
N VAL A 36 -6.84 -17.78 6.96
CA VAL A 36 -6.13 -17.31 5.76
C VAL A 36 -5.42 -18.47 5.06
N ALA A 37 -4.71 -19.32 5.80
CA ALA A 37 -3.96 -20.43 5.23
C ALA A 37 -4.83 -21.48 4.51
N ARG A 38 -6.09 -21.65 4.94
CA ARG A 38 -7.05 -22.58 4.30
C ARG A 38 -7.95 -21.93 3.24
N ALA A 39 -7.89 -20.61 3.08
CA ALA A 39 -8.64 -19.91 2.04
C ALA A 39 -8.22 -20.39 0.65
N ARG A 40 -9.14 -20.36 -0.31
CA ARG A 40 -8.95 -20.72 -1.71
C ARG A 40 -9.01 -19.47 -2.59
N GLU A 41 -8.57 -19.58 -3.83
CA GLU A 41 -8.66 -18.51 -4.82
C GLU A 41 -10.09 -17.95 -4.89
N GLY A 42 -10.22 -16.63 -4.74
CA GLY A 42 -11.46 -15.88 -4.77
C GLY A 42 -12.19 -15.77 -3.42
N ASP A 43 -11.77 -16.47 -2.37
CA ASP A 43 -12.45 -16.42 -1.07
C ASP A 43 -12.35 -15.03 -0.41
N VAL A 44 -13.30 -14.77 0.49
CA VAL A 44 -13.30 -13.59 1.36
C VAL A 44 -13.04 -14.05 2.79
N VAL A 45 -11.96 -13.57 3.41
CA VAL A 45 -11.68 -13.76 4.83
C VAL A 45 -12.18 -12.53 5.58
N GLU A 46 -13.18 -12.70 6.45
CA GLU A 46 -13.68 -11.63 7.31
C GLU A 46 -12.95 -11.60 8.66
N VAL A 47 -12.58 -10.39 9.11
CA VAL A 47 -12.00 -10.12 10.43
C VAL A 47 -13.11 -9.57 11.34
N PRO A 48 -13.78 -10.41 12.15
CA PRO A 48 -14.92 -10.00 12.97
C PRO A 48 -14.47 -9.14 14.16
N PRO A 49 -15.41 -8.50 14.88
CA PRO A 49 -15.10 -7.62 16.00
C PRO A 49 -14.20 -8.27 17.06
N GLY A 50 -13.22 -7.50 17.55
CA GLY A 50 -12.21 -7.95 18.49
C GLY A 50 -10.79 -7.69 17.99
N THR A 51 -9.81 -7.92 18.87
CA THR A 51 -8.38 -7.84 18.53
C THR A 51 -7.83 -9.23 18.26
N TRP A 52 -7.30 -9.43 17.06
CA TRP A 52 -6.72 -10.67 16.58
C TRP A 52 -5.21 -10.53 16.56
N ARG A 53 -4.52 -11.17 17.50
CA ARG A 53 -3.05 -11.22 17.48
C ARG A 53 -2.63 -12.15 16.35
N ALA A 54 -2.04 -11.60 15.28
CA ALA A 54 -1.67 -12.37 14.11
C ALA A 54 -0.63 -11.70 13.21
N ASN A 55 0.17 -12.53 12.56
CA ASN A 55 1.03 -12.15 11.44
C ASN A 55 0.62 -12.98 10.20
N LEU A 56 -0.14 -12.37 9.29
CA LEU A 56 -0.78 -13.06 8.18
C LEU A 56 0.17 -13.20 6.99
N ARG A 57 0.14 -14.35 6.33
CA ARG A 57 0.75 -14.58 5.02
C ARG A 57 -0.34 -14.91 4.01
N ILE A 58 -0.52 -14.04 3.01
CA ILE A 58 -1.54 -14.18 1.99
C ILE A 58 -0.88 -14.70 0.70
N GLU A 59 -0.98 -16.00 0.52
CA GLU A 59 -0.33 -16.74 -0.58
C GLU A 59 -1.33 -17.14 -1.70
N ARG A 60 -2.58 -16.68 -1.61
CA ARG A 60 -3.64 -16.91 -2.61
C ARG A 60 -4.42 -15.64 -2.89
N THR A 61 -5.03 -15.55 -4.07
CA THR A 61 -5.85 -14.40 -4.45
C THR A 61 -7.13 -14.38 -3.62
N ILE A 62 -7.14 -13.60 -2.55
CA ILE A 62 -8.30 -13.50 -1.65
C ILE A 62 -8.64 -12.04 -1.36
N THR A 63 -9.83 -11.82 -0.81
CA THR A 63 -10.17 -10.57 -0.15
C THR A 63 -10.09 -10.72 1.36
N LEU A 64 -9.20 -9.99 2.03
CA LEU A 64 -9.21 -9.81 3.48
C LEU A 64 -10.05 -8.57 3.83
N ARG A 65 -11.15 -8.75 4.55
CA ARG A 65 -12.11 -7.68 4.85
C ARG A 65 -12.34 -7.53 6.34
N GLY A 66 -12.19 -6.33 6.86
CA GLY A 66 -12.60 -6.01 8.22
C GLY A 66 -14.12 -6.02 8.37
N ALA A 67 -14.61 -6.63 9.44
CA ALA A 67 -15.99 -6.61 9.89
C ALA A 67 -16.08 -6.06 11.32
N GLY A 68 -15.24 -5.07 11.63
CA GLY A 68 -15.09 -4.45 12.95
C GLY A 68 -13.91 -4.95 13.79
N GLY A 69 -13.10 -5.86 13.24
CA GLY A 69 -11.90 -6.37 13.92
C GLY A 69 -10.63 -5.54 13.70
N VAL A 70 -9.65 -5.78 14.59
CA VAL A 70 -8.28 -5.24 14.55
C VAL A 70 -7.31 -6.40 14.41
N ILE A 71 -6.34 -6.31 13.50
CA ILE A 71 -5.20 -7.24 13.42
C ILE A 71 -4.01 -6.60 14.13
N ASP A 72 -3.47 -7.30 15.12
CA ASP A 72 -2.36 -6.82 15.95
C ASP A 72 -1.14 -7.73 15.77
N GLY A 73 -0.06 -7.22 15.18
CA GLY A 73 1.18 -7.96 14.98
C GLY A 73 2.01 -8.17 16.24
N GLY A 74 1.58 -7.62 17.39
CA GLY A 74 2.24 -7.83 18.67
C GLY A 74 3.65 -7.24 18.78
N GLY A 75 4.02 -6.32 17.89
CA GLY A 75 5.34 -5.67 17.87
C GLY A 75 6.42 -6.44 17.13
N GLU A 76 6.07 -7.43 16.30
CA GLU A 76 7.02 -8.31 15.62
C GLU A 76 6.72 -8.43 14.12
N GLY A 77 7.78 -8.47 13.29
CA GLY A 77 7.70 -8.76 11.86
C GLY A 77 6.79 -7.86 11.02
N GLN A 78 6.35 -8.39 9.87
CA GLN A 78 5.25 -7.81 9.11
C GLN A 78 3.90 -8.31 9.66
N VAL A 79 2.89 -7.45 9.72
CA VAL A 79 1.55 -7.86 10.21
C VAL A 79 0.77 -8.58 9.11
N ILE A 80 0.84 -8.09 7.87
CA ILE A 80 0.26 -8.75 6.70
C ILE A 80 1.31 -8.77 5.59
N SER A 81 1.78 -9.97 5.24
CA SER A 81 2.63 -10.22 4.08
C SER A 81 1.76 -10.68 2.91
N VAL A 82 1.70 -9.88 1.84
CA VAL A 82 0.96 -10.19 0.62
C VAL A 82 1.93 -10.75 -0.42
N ILE A 83 1.69 -11.98 -0.85
CA ILE A 83 2.60 -12.72 -1.75
C ILE A 83 1.90 -13.01 -3.09
N ALA A 84 0.62 -13.36 -3.05
CA ALA A 84 -0.16 -13.59 -4.27
C ALA A 84 -0.59 -12.27 -4.95
N PRO A 85 -0.75 -12.28 -6.28
CA PRO A 85 -1.31 -11.15 -7.01
C PRO A 85 -2.82 -10.98 -6.75
N HIS A 86 -3.36 -9.84 -7.15
CA HIS A 86 -4.80 -9.54 -7.11
C HIS A 86 -5.48 -9.63 -5.73
N VAL A 87 -4.68 -9.61 -4.65
CA VAL A 87 -5.21 -9.60 -3.29
C VAL A 87 -5.85 -8.26 -2.98
N VAL A 88 -7.00 -8.30 -2.29
CA VAL A 88 -7.68 -7.10 -1.80
C VAL A 88 -7.68 -7.10 -0.28
N ILE A 89 -7.16 -6.05 0.34
CA ILE A 89 -7.25 -5.83 1.79
C ILE A 89 -8.06 -4.58 2.03
N ARG A 90 -9.16 -4.69 2.77
CA ARG A 90 -10.02 -3.54 2.99
C ARG A 90 -10.76 -3.47 4.32
N ASP A 91 -11.10 -2.24 4.69
CA ASP A 91 -12.04 -1.92 5.79
C ASP A 91 -11.61 -2.50 7.16
N VAL A 92 -10.31 -2.72 7.37
CA VAL A 92 -9.74 -3.33 8.59
C VAL A 92 -8.72 -2.38 9.25
N GLU A 93 -8.60 -2.49 10.57
CA GLU A 93 -7.51 -1.85 11.31
C GLU A 93 -6.35 -2.83 11.49
N VAL A 94 -5.13 -2.36 11.24
CA VAL A 94 -3.90 -3.15 11.36
C VAL A 94 -2.90 -2.36 12.18
N ARG A 95 -2.26 -3.01 13.15
CA ARG A 95 -1.31 -2.33 14.03
C ARG A 95 -0.19 -3.22 14.54
N GLY A 96 0.81 -2.58 15.15
CA GLY A 96 1.82 -3.26 15.97
C GLY A 96 2.76 -4.12 15.13
N SER A 97 3.30 -3.60 14.02
CA SER A 97 4.38 -4.28 13.30
C SER A 97 5.65 -4.33 14.14
N GLY A 98 6.68 -5.05 13.68
CA GLY A 98 8.03 -4.89 14.23
C GLY A 98 8.64 -3.51 13.97
N ALA A 99 9.88 -3.30 14.44
CA ALA A 99 10.59 -2.02 14.35
C ALA A 99 11.80 -1.99 13.41
N ASP A 100 12.24 -3.13 12.88
CA ASP A 100 13.39 -3.22 11.99
C ASP A 100 13.06 -2.68 10.59
N LEU A 101 13.68 -1.53 10.26
CA LEU A 101 13.52 -0.89 8.96
C LEU A 101 14.31 -1.62 7.85
N GLY A 102 15.41 -2.29 8.18
CA GLY A 102 16.21 -3.07 7.24
C GLY A 102 15.54 -4.38 6.84
N ALA A 103 14.71 -4.93 7.72
CA ALA A 103 13.81 -6.06 7.42
C ALA A 103 12.42 -5.63 6.90
N PHE A 104 12.25 -4.33 6.60
CA PHE A 104 11.02 -3.76 6.03
C PHE A 104 9.76 -4.07 6.87
N HIS A 105 9.87 -4.08 8.20
CA HIS A 105 8.72 -4.37 9.05
C HIS A 105 7.58 -3.37 8.79
N ALA A 106 6.41 -3.88 8.42
CA ALA A 106 5.28 -3.07 8.00
C ALA A 106 3.96 -3.65 8.51
N CYS A 107 2.91 -2.81 8.57
CA CYS A 107 1.57 -3.33 8.76
C CYS A 107 1.06 -4.06 7.51
N VAL A 108 1.35 -3.54 6.32
CA VAL A 108 1.16 -4.25 5.06
C VAL A 108 2.46 -4.22 4.28
N TRP A 109 2.99 -5.38 3.93
CA TRP A 109 4.13 -5.52 3.02
C TRP A 109 3.70 -6.36 1.82
N THR A 110 4.03 -5.93 0.61
CA THR A 110 3.79 -6.71 -0.62
C THR A 110 5.11 -7.22 -1.15
N ALA A 111 5.13 -8.50 -1.53
CA ALA A 111 6.25 -9.14 -2.21
C ALA A 111 6.33 -8.71 -3.69
N PRO A 112 7.49 -8.93 -4.35
CA PRO A 112 7.62 -8.71 -5.79
C PRO A 112 6.58 -9.46 -6.64
N THR A 113 6.14 -10.64 -6.18
CA THR A 113 5.13 -11.45 -6.88
C THR A 113 3.69 -10.95 -6.72
N ALA A 114 3.45 -9.96 -5.86
CA ALA A 114 2.13 -9.52 -5.46
C ALA A 114 1.65 -8.33 -6.31
N GLU A 115 1.53 -8.52 -7.62
CA GLU A 115 1.03 -7.49 -8.53
C GLU A 115 -0.49 -7.23 -8.36
N HIS A 116 -0.96 -6.06 -8.81
CA HIS A 116 -2.40 -5.71 -8.84
C HIS A 116 -3.10 -5.79 -7.46
N VAL A 117 -2.35 -5.59 -6.38
CA VAL A 117 -2.88 -5.59 -5.01
C VAL A 117 -3.69 -4.32 -4.76
N THR A 118 -4.83 -4.44 -4.09
CA THR A 118 -5.62 -3.30 -3.61
C THR A 118 -5.58 -3.23 -2.10
N VAL A 119 -5.07 -2.14 -1.54
CA VAL A 119 -5.11 -1.82 -0.11
C VAL A 119 -5.99 -0.60 0.09
N ARG A 120 -7.17 -0.79 0.68
CA ARG A 120 -8.20 0.24 0.70
C ARG A 120 -8.85 0.44 2.06
N ASN A 121 -9.10 1.69 2.45
CA ASN A 121 -9.85 2.02 3.66
C ASN A 121 -9.28 1.37 4.94
N LEU A 122 -7.96 1.22 5.03
CA LEU A 122 -7.33 0.69 6.24
C LEU A 122 -7.06 1.79 7.25
N ARG A 123 -7.13 1.44 8.54
CA ARG A 123 -6.52 2.23 9.61
C ARG A 123 -5.23 1.56 10.03
N LEU A 124 -4.10 2.21 9.81
CA LEU A 124 -2.77 1.68 10.11
C LEU A 124 -2.17 2.47 11.27
N ARG A 125 -1.81 1.77 12.36
CA ARG A 125 -1.34 2.37 13.61
C ARG A 125 -0.11 1.66 14.12
N ASP A 126 0.81 2.41 14.72
CA ASP A 126 1.99 1.83 15.38
C ASP A 126 2.76 0.84 14.48
N CYS A 127 2.96 1.25 13.23
CA CYS A 127 3.72 0.48 12.24
C CYS A 127 5.08 1.17 12.00
N ALA A 128 6.13 0.37 11.78
CA ALA A 128 7.41 0.90 11.31
C ALA A 128 7.24 1.52 9.91
N PHE A 129 6.80 0.73 8.94
CA PHE A 129 6.16 1.21 7.71
C PHE A 129 4.65 0.96 7.76
N GLY A 130 3.83 1.91 7.34
CA GLY A 130 2.38 1.65 7.23
C GLY A 130 2.12 0.62 6.14
N ILE A 131 2.43 1.00 4.90
CA ILE A 131 2.36 0.15 3.71
C ILE A 131 3.72 0.19 3.02
N TYR A 132 4.30 -0.97 2.73
CA TYR A 132 5.53 -1.12 1.97
C TYR A 132 5.25 -1.98 0.74
N VAL A 133 5.42 -1.39 -0.45
CA VAL A 133 5.27 -2.06 -1.74
C VAL A 133 6.65 -2.27 -2.33
N GLN A 134 7.03 -3.54 -2.50
CA GLN A 134 8.33 -3.93 -3.04
C GLN A 134 8.16 -4.57 -4.41
N GLU A 135 8.78 -4.00 -5.45
CA GLU A 135 8.94 -4.64 -6.76
C GLU A 135 7.60 -5.11 -7.36
N SER A 136 6.54 -4.33 -7.17
CA SER A 136 5.14 -4.76 -7.41
C SER A 136 4.34 -3.69 -8.14
N ASP A 137 3.92 -4.06 -9.36
CA ASP A 137 3.22 -3.18 -10.28
C ASP A 137 1.70 -3.15 -10.06
N PHE A 138 1.07 -2.09 -10.56
CA PHE A 138 -0.39 -1.91 -10.60
C PHE A 138 -1.09 -1.90 -9.23
N ALA A 139 -0.34 -1.68 -8.15
CA ALA A 139 -0.89 -1.59 -6.81
C ALA A 139 -1.82 -0.37 -6.67
N GLN A 140 -2.93 -0.55 -5.96
CA GLN A 140 -3.91 0.50 -5.66
C GLN A 140 -3.99 0.73 -4.16
N ILE A 141 -3.45 1.86 -3.70
CA ILE A 141 -3.42 2.25 -2.29
C ILE A 141 -4.39 3.42 -2.10
N VAL A 142 -5.59 3.13 -1.62
CA VAL A 142 -6.74 4.06 -1.71
C VAL A 142 -7.43 4.30 -0.37
N GLY A 143 -7.56 5.56 0.05
CA GLY A 143 -8.42 5.90 1.19
C GLY A 143 -7.92 5.39 2.54
N ASN A 144 -6.62 5.09 2.68
CA ASN A 144 -6.05 4.60 3.93
C ASN A 144 -5.70 5.76 4.87
N ASP A 145 -5.84 5.53 6.17
CA ASP A 145 -5.43 6.45 7.24
C ASP A 145 -4.25 5.85 7.99
N VAL A 146 -3.07 6.42 7.81
CA VAL A 146 -1.79 5.94 8.33
C VAL A 146 -1.26 6.89 9.39
N GLU A 147 -1.02 6.36 10.59
CA GLU A 147 -0.38 7.09 11.68
C GLU A 147 0.92 6.40 12.08
N GLY A 148 2.03 7.11 11.86
CA GLY A 148 3.36 6.66 12.25
C GLY A 148 3.60 6.70 13.75
N ARG A 149 4.75 6.16 14.18
CA ARG A 149 5.16 6.09 15.58
C ARG A 149 5.64 7.45 16.12
N ALA A 150 4.70 8.31 16.52
CA ALA A 150 4.99 9.67 16.98
C ALA A 150 5.98 9.75 18.17
N LEU A 151 6.10 8.70 18.99
CA LEU A 151 7.05 8.64 20.11
C LEU A 151 8.47 8.25 19.72
N VAL A 152 8.67 7.68 18.52
CA VAL A 152 9.99 7.37 17.98
C VAL A 152 10.61 8.64 17.40
N ARG A 153 11.92 8.83 17.49
CA ARG A 153 12.61 9.98 16.86
C ARG A 153 12.37 9.99 15.36
N GLU A 154 12.08 11.14 14.76
CA GLU A 154 11.70 11.29 13.34
C GLU A 154 12.63 10.53 12.37
N ALA A 155 13.94 10.61 12.58
CA ALA A 155 14.94 9.95 11.74
C ALA A 155 14.88 8.41 11.79
N ASP A 156 14.43 7.84 12.91
CA ASP A 156 14.36 6.39 13.17
C ASP A 156 12.98 5.79 12.82
N ARG A 157 12.03 6.62 12.36
CA ARG A 157 10.74 6.14 11.87
C ARG A 157 10.87 5.59 10.45
N GLY A 158 10.02 4.64 10.11
CA GLY A 158 9.77 4.31 8.71
C GLY A 158 8.77 5.30 8.08
N ASN A 159 8.51 5.07 6.80
CA ASN A 159 7.62 5.94 6.00
C ASN A 159 6.17 5.47 6.14
N GLY A 160 5.21 6.36 5.89
CA GLY A 160 3.79 6.01 5.98
C GLY A 160 3.41 5.02 4.88
N ILE A 161 3.63 5.42 3.63
CA ILE A 161 3.48 4.58 2.44
C ILE A 161 4.79 4.64 1.67
N HIS A 162 5.36 3.47 1.37
CA HIS A 162 6.65 3.32 0.72
C HIS A 162 6.50 2.47 -0.54
N PHE A 163 7.01 2.98 -1.66
CA PHE A 163 7.17 2.23 -2.90
C PHE A 163 8.66 2.14 -3.23
N HIS A 164 9.07 0.92 -3.57
CA HIS A 164 10.41 0.60 -4.05
C HIS A 164 10.30 -0.25 -5.30
N ASP A 165 10.72 0.32 -6.43
CA ASP A 165 10.73 -0.34 -7.74
C ASP A 165 9.32 -0.78 -8.18
N ALA A 166 8.55 0.10 -8.81
CA ALA A 166 7.17 -0.23 -9.19
C ALA A 166 6.71 0.61 -10.36
N SER A 167 5.60 0.22 -10.99
CA SER A 167 5.02 0.98 -12.09
C SER A 167 3.51 0.93 -12.09
N HIS A 168 2.90 1.95 -12.72
CA HIS A 168 1.45 2.02 -12.94
C HIS A 168 0.63 1.97 -11.65
N VAL A 169 1.19 2.47 -10.55
CA VAL A 169 0.53 2.45 -9.23
C VAL A 169 -0.42 3.62 -9.07
N VAL A 170 -1.41 3.44 -8.20
CA VAL A 170 -2.37 4.49 -7.83
C VAL A 170 -2.34 4.69 -6.32
N ILE A 171 -1.92 5.87 -5.89
CA ILE A 171 -1.91 6.29 -4.50
C ILE A 171 -2.91 7.43 -4.37
N ARG A 172 -4.11 7.14 -3.87
CA ARG A 172 -5.22 8.09 -3.89
C ARG A 172 -5.95 8.25 -2.56
N ASP A 173 -6.28 9.49 -2.22
CA ASP A 173 -7.16 9.85 -1.09
C ASP A 173 -6.67 9.31 0.27
N ASN A 174 -5.37 9.06 0.43
CA ASN A 174 -4.81 8.59 1.69
C ASN A 174 -4.55 9.77 2.64
N ALA A 175 -4.71 9.53 3.93
CA ALA A 175 -4.27 10.43 5.00
C ALA A 175 -3.04 9.82 5.68
N VAL A 176 -1.93 10.55 5.73
CA VAL A 176 -0.68 10.06 6.34
C VAL A 176 -0.15 11.09 7.33
N ARG A 177 0.14 10.65 8.56
CA ARG A 177 0.64 11.56 9.60
C ARG A 177 1.65 10.93 10.53
N GLY A 178 2.64 11.72 10.96
CA GLY A 178 3.59 11.34 12.00
C GLY A 178 4.58 10.22 11.65
N SER A 179 4.68 9.82 10.38
CA SER A 179 5.77 8.95 9.86
C SER A 179 7.06 9.76 9.62
N ARG A 180 8.15 9.11 9.17
CA ARG A 180 9.35 9.82 8.71
C ARG A 180 9.04 10.61 7.45
N ASP A 181 8.82 9.94 6.33
CA ASP A 181 8.23 10.55 5.14
C ASP A 181 6.78 10.07 5.00
N GLY A 182 5.91 10.90 4.43
CA GLY A 182 4.50 10.54 4.25
C GLY A 182 4.36 9.48 3.16
N LEU A 183 4.59 9.92 1.92
CA LEU A 183 4.70 9.07 0.74
C LEU A 183 6.14 9.07 0.26
N PHE A 184 6.77 7.90 0.22
CA PHE A 184 8.08 7.71 -0.40
C PHE A 184 7.92 6.94 -1.69
N ILE A 185 8.34 7.53 -2.80
CA ILE A 185 8.20 7.02 -4.16
C ILE A 185 9.60 6.86 -4.73
N GLY A 186 10.15 5.65 -4.64
CA GLY A 186 11.51 5.33 -5.07
C GLY A 186 11.52 4.37 -6.26
N ALA A 187 12.25 4.70 -7.32
CA ALA A 187 12.31 3.90 -8.55
C ALA A 187 10.92 3.53 -9.08
N THR A 188 9.95 4.46 -9.00
CA THR A 188 8.55 4.16 -9.33
C THR A 188 8.06 5.04 -10.47
N ASP A 189 7.53 4.44 -11.52
CA ASP A 189 7.26 5.12 -12.79
C ASP A 189 5.78 5.05 -13.22
N ASP A 190 5.39 5.94 -14.13
CA ASP A 190 4.10 5.87 -14.85
C ASP A 190 2.88 5.81 -13.91
N SER A 191 2.98 6.47 -12.76
CA SER A 191 2.06 6.32 -11.63
C SER A 191 1.29 7.60 -11.28
N LEU A 192 0.19 7.42 -10.55
CA LEU A 192 -0.71 8.50 -10.16
C LEU A 192 -0.76 8.65 -8.64
N ILE A 193 -0.37 9.83 -8.17
CA ILE A 193 -0.38 10.24 -6.77
C ILE A 193 -1.35 11.42 -6.64
N GLU A 194 -2.55 11.16 -6.09
CA GLU A 194 -3.66 12.10 -6.15
C GLU A 194 -4.48 12.24 -4.85
N GLY A 195 -4.86 13.46 -4.49
CA GLY A 195 -5.85 13.68 -3.41
C GLY A 195 -5.37 13.30 -2.01
N ASN A 196 -4.07 13.02 -1.83
CA ASN A 196 -3.54 12.59 -0.55
C ASN A 196 -3.33 13.79 0.38
N ARG A 197 -3.60 13.58 1.68
CA ARG A 197 -3.37 14.55 2.75
C ARG A 197 -2.25 14.06 3.64
N ILE A 198 -1.19 14.85 3.76
CA ILE A 198 0.00 14.47 4.54
C ILE A 198 0.34 15.57 5.54
N GLU A 199 0.62 15.19 6.79
CA GLU A 199 0.99 16.14 7.83
C GLU A 199 2.06 15.62 8.80
N ARG A 200 2.81 16.54 9.40
CA ARG A 200 3.75 16.25 10.49
C ARG A 200 4.77 15.17 10.13
N THR A 201 5.30 15.23 8.91
CA THR A 201 6.39 14.37 8.43
C THR A 201 7.66 15.20 8.17
N ARG A 202 8.75 14.52 7.84
CA ARG A 202 9.94 15.14 7.25
C ARG A 202 9.58 15.61 5.85
N TYR A 203 9.30 14.69 4.93
CA TYR A 203 8.81 15.04 3.60
C TYR A 203 7.37 14.56 3.42
N GLY A 204 6.50 15.42 2.88
CA GLY A 204 5.13 15.02 2.58
C GLY A 204 5.11 13.94 1.51
N VAL A 205 5.61 14.30 0.33
CA VAL A 205 5.89 13.38 -0.78
C VAL A 205 7.37 13.47 -1.11
N HIS A 206 8.04 12.33 -1.14
CA HIS A 206 9.47 12.21 -1.41
C HIS A 206 9.68 11.31 -2.63
N TYR A 207 10.10 11.89 -3.74
CA TYR A 207 10.48 11.19 -4.96
C TYR A 207 11.99 10.96 -5.01
N MET A 208 12.39 9.78 -5.48
CA MET A 208 13.78 9.40 -5.79
C MET A 208 13.80 8.52 -7.05
N TRP A 209 14.50 8.93 -8.11
CA TRP A 209 14.67 8.15 -9.36
C TRP A 209 13.35 7.66 -9.97
N SER A 210 12.36 8.54 -10.07
CA SER A 210 10.99 8.16 -10.43
C SER A 210 10.48 9.06 -11.54
N HIS A 211 9.89 8.48 -12.58
CA HIS A 211 9.68 9.15 -13.85
C HIS A 211 8.23 9.07 -14.33
N ARG A 212 7.82 10.03 -15.17
CA ARG A 212 6.50 10.03 -15.84
C ARG A 212 5.31 9.91 -14.88
N ASN A 213 5.48 10.44 -13.67
CA ASN A 213 4.44 10.37 -12.64
C ASN A 213 3.58 11.63 -12.62
N ARG A 214 2.32 11.44 -12.21
CA ARG A 214 1.35 12.52 -12.06
C ARG A 214 1.08 12.75 -10.57
N LEU A 215 1.63 13.84 -10.06
CA LEU A 215 1.44 14.30 -8.69
C LEU A 215 0.43 15.44 -8.70
N ARG A 216 -0.84 15.17 -8.35
CA ARG A 216 -1.89 16.18 -8.47
C ARG A 216 -2.86 16.27 -7.31
N ASN A 217 -3.35 17.47 -7.01
CA ASN A 217 -4.38 17.69 -6.00
C ASN A 217 -4.03 17.13 -4.60
N ASN A 218 -2.73 17.02 -4.26
CA ASN A 218 -2.32 16.59 -2.92
C ASN A 218 -2.20 17.81 -2.02
N ALA A 219 -2.32 17.59 -0.70
CA ALA A 219 -2.11 18.62 0.31
C ALA A 219 -1.07 18.14 1.33
N VAL A 220 -0.05 18.96 1.58
CA VAL A 220 0.96 18.71 2.61
C VAL A 220 1.05 19.91 3.54
N HIS A 221 0.96 19.67 4.85
CA HIS A 221 1.16 20.73 5.84
C HIS A 221 1.95 20.31 7.07
N ASP A 222 2.43 21.29 7.83
CA ASP A 222 3.12 21.11 9.12
C ASP A 222 4.30 20.11 9.08
N SER A 223 4.93 19.96 7.92
CA SER A 223 6.02 19.02 7.68
C SER A 223 7.35 19.76 7.52
N LEU A 224 8.49 19.05 7.48
CA LEU A 224 9.77 19.74 7.23
C LEU A 224 9.77 20.32 5.81
N ALA A 225 9.43 19.54 4.79
CA ALA A 225 9.15 20.05 3.46
C ALA A 225 7.91 19.38 2.84
N GLY A 226 7.17 20.15 2.03
CA GLY A 226 5.94 19.68 1.38
C GLY A 226 6.22 18.58 0.37
N TYR A 227 6.83 18.95 -0.75
CA TYR A 227 7.14 18.06 -1.87
C TYR A 227 8.65 18.05 -2.12
N ALA A 228 9.31 16.91 -1.92
CA ALA A 228 10.72 16.70 -2.26
C ALA A 228 10.82 15.90 -3.56
N LEU A 229 11.11 16.59 -4.66
CA LEU A 229 11.19 16.05 -6.01
C LEU A 229 12.67 15.88 -6.37
N MET A 230 13.23 14.69 -6.18
CA MET A 230 14.66 14.44 -6.34
C MET A 230 14.95 13.42 -7.44
N GLN A 231 15.89 13.77 -8.33
CA GLN A 231 16.44 12.88 -9.36
C GLN A 231 15.35 12.20 -10.18
N SER A 232 14.34 12.97 -10.58
CA SER A 232 13.07 12.47 -11.12
C SER A 232 12.67 13.32 -12.31
N HIS A 233 12.16 12.70 -13.37
CA HIS A 233 11.99 13.36 -14.68
C HIS A 233 10.58 13.17 -15.22
N GLU A 234 10.15 14.06 -16.11
CA GLU A 234 8.84 13.98 -16.78
C GLU A 234 7.67 13.96 -15.79
N LEU A 235 7.80 14.66 -14.65
CA LEU A 235 6.74 14.73 -13.66
C LEU A 235 5.67 15.76 -14.07
N GLU A 236 4.39 15.39 -13.95
CA GLU A 236 3.27 16.32 -13.98
C GLU A 236 2.89 16.67 -12.54
N VAL A 237 3.33 17.84 -12.06
CA VAL A 237 3.10 18.33 -10.69
C VAL A 237 2.09 19.49 -10.72
N VAL A 238 0.82 19.17 -10.49
CA VAL A 238 -0.29 20.10 -10.78
C VAL A 238 -1.26 20.24 -9.62
N ALA A 239 -1.65 21.47 -9.28
CA ALA A 239 -2.70 21.74 -8.30
C ALA A 239 -2.44 21.16 -6.90
N ASN A 240 -1.18 21.04 -6.51
CA ASN A 240 -0.80 20.61 -5.17
C ASN A 240 -0.69 21.80 -4.21
N VAL A 241 -0.93 21.55 -2.93
CA VAL A 241 -0.96 22.56 -1.87
C VAL A 241 0.08 22.21 -0.82
N ALA A 242 1.07 23.08 -0.60
CA ALA A 242 1.99 22.97 0.52
C ALA A 242 1.87 24.19 1.44
N THR A 243 1.49 23.96 2.71
CA THR A 243 1.26 25.04 3.67
C THR A 243 1.95 24.83 5.02
N GLY A 244 2.55 25.87 5.60
CA GLY A 244 3.07 25.79 6.97
C GLY A 244 4.28 24.86 7.13
N ASN A 245 4.97 24.51 6.04
CA ASN A 245 6.10 23.60 6.11
C ASN A 245 7.34 24.34 6.63
N ARG A 246 8.03 23.73 7.60
CA ARG A 246 9.10 24.39 8.39
C ARG A 246 10.27 24.88 7.54
N ARG A 247 10.60 24.15 6.46
CA ARG A 247 11.73 24.46 5.58
C ARG A 247 11.31 24.89 4.19
N ALA A 248 10.49 24.11 3.49
CA ALA A 248 10.10 24.46 2.12
C ALA A 248 8.76 23.88 1.68
N GLY A 249 8.02 24.60 0.83
CA GLY A 249 6.81 24.05 0.20
C GLY A 249 7.15 23.00 -0.85
N MET A 250 8.15 23.27 -1.69
CA MET A 250 8.64 22.34 -2.71
C MET A 250 10.17 22.43 -2.85
N LEU A 251 10.83 21.28 -2.88
CA LEU A 251 12.25 21.12 -3.14
C LEU A 251 12.43 20.39 -4.46
N LEU A 252 13.14 21.01 -5.40
CA LEU A 252 13.52 20.39 -6.66
C LEU A 252 15.02 20.17 -6.71
N ARG A 253 15.43 18.94 -6.95
CA ARG A 253 16.83 18.59 -7.15
C ARG A 253 16.95 17.63 -8.31
N ASP A 254 17.63 18.05 -9.37
CA ASP A 254 17.89 17.21 -10.54
C ASP A 254 16.59 16.69 -11.19
N GLY A 255 15.71 17.62 -11.55
CA GLY A 255 14.49 17.36 -12.31
C GLY A 255 14.65 17.80 -13.76
N GLN A 256 14.11 17.02 -14.70
CA GLN A 256 14.19 17.27 -16.13
C GLN A 256 12.80 17.07 -16.74
N ASP A 257 12.43 17.94 -17.69
CA ASP A 257 11.18 17.86 -18.45
C ASP A 257 9.89 17.77 -17.61
N CYS A 258 9.91 18.34 -16.40
CA CYS A 258 8.75 18.36 -15.51
C CYS A 258 7.79 19.52 -15.86
N LEU A 259 6.49 19.24 -15.86
CA LEU A 259 5.43 20.23 -15.91
C LEU A 259 4.98 20.58 -14.49
N ILE A 260 5.24 21.81 -14.05
CA ILE A 260 4.89 22.29 -12.71
C ILE A 260 4.02 23.53 -12.83
N ARG A 261 2.74 23.41 -12.47
CA ARG A 261 1.78 24.51 -12.59
C ARG A 261 0.66 24.43 -11.58
N ASP A 262 0.02 25.56 -11.32
CA ASP A 262 -1.18 25.66 -10.49
C ASP A 262 -0.99 25.17 -9.04
N ASN A 263 0.26 25.04 -8.57
CA ASN A 263 0.54 24.64 -7.19
C ASN A 263 0.51 25.87 -6.26
N LEU A 264 -0.09 25.70 -5.09
CA LEU A 264 -0.14 26.72 -4.04
C LEU A 264 0.90 26.39 -2.98
N LEU A 265 1.91 27.25 -2.86
CA LEU A 265 2.90 27.20 -1.79
C LEU A 265 2.72 28.43 -0.92
N LEU A 266 2.29 28.25 0.33
CA LEU A 266 1.91 29.35 1.23
C LEU A 266 2.46 29.11 2.63
N ASP A 267 2.96 30.15 3.29
CA ASP A 267 3.44 30.12 4.68
C ASP A 267 4.48 29.02 4.97
N ASN A 268 5.30 28.67 3.97
CA ASN A 268 6.44 27.76 4.16
C ASN A 268 7.71 28.56 4.46
N GLY A 269 8.73 27.89 5.02
CA GLY A 269 10.03 28.51 5.27
C GLY A 269 10.71 29.05 3.99
N GLN A 270 10.52 28.38 2.86
CA GLN A 270 10.92 28.79 1.51
C GLN A 270 9.94 28.25 0.48
N GLY A 271 9.55 29.06 -0.50
CA GLY A 271 8.56 28.66 -1.50
C GLY A 271 7.23 28.38 -0.82
#